data_AF-R9MQP4-F1
#
_entry.id   AF-R9MQP4-F1
#
_cell.length_a   1.000
_cell.length_b   1.000
_cell.length_c   1.000
_cell.angle_alpha   90.00
_cell.angle_beta   90.00
_cell.angle_gamma   90.00
#
_symmetry.space_group_name_H-M   'P 1'
#
loop_
_entity.id
_entity.type
_entity.pdbx_description
1 polymer ?
#
loop_
_entity_poly.entity_id
_entity_poly.type
_entity_poly.pdbx_seq_one_letter_code
_entity_poly.pdbx_strand_id
1 'polypeptide(L)'
;MKLYISTGNSRMEKRWNNVEMELDEFIERISHTIRTAETVEQYGKMTKAKQDAIKDVGGYVGGKLKGGRRKKDCVEFRSALTLDMDHALQDIPEQVEMFFDFRCLIYSTHKHTAENPRLRLIIPLSRNVSPDEYVAIARKVAEDIGIEMFDDTTYEPSRLMYWPSTSADGEFIFRDIEGEPLDPDEVLSRYMVLVYKCGQEKLNNLYYQMKVKRRCSAWRKIKNLTLRNLNSRSWICIMPEEPRIHNWNVNIA
;
A
#
# COMPACT_ATOMS: atom_id res chain seq x y z
N MET A 1 7.74 7.36 -19.40
CA MET A 1 8.08 8.06 -18.13
C MET A 1 9.13 7.26 -17.38
N LYS A 2 9.86 7.87 -16.44
CA LYS A 2 10.85 7.14 -15.64
C LYS A 2 10.27 6.63 -14.33
N LEU A 3 10.70 5.45 -13.92
CA LEU A 3 10.36 4.80 -12.66
C LEU A 3 11.61 4.65 -11.80
N TYR A 4 11.50 5.03 -10.52
CA TYR A 4 12.56 4.80 -9.53
C TYR A 4 12.26 3.56 -8.72
N ILE A 5 13.15 2.57 -8.74
CA ILE A 5 13.02 1.37 -7.93
C ILE A 5 14.31 1.06 -7.18
N SER A 6 14.19 0.40 -6.03
CA SER A 6 15.32 -0.21 -5.35
C SER A 6 15.24 -1.71 -5.52
N THR A 7 16.24 -2.34 -6.15
CA THR A 7 16.24 -3.78 -6.44
C THR A 7 17.14 -4.55 -5.48
N GLY A 8 16.76 -5.78 -5.16
CA GLY A 8 17.58 -6.72 -4.40
C GLY A 8 17.47 -8.14 -4.97
N ASN A 9 18.53 -8.94 -4.80
CA ASN A 9 18.58 -10.32 -5.32
C ASN A 9 17.82 -11.32 -4.44
N SER A 10 17.45 -10.91 -3.23
CA SER A 10 16.66 -11.71 -2.29
C SER A 10 15.93 -10.79 -1.32
N ARG A 11 14.84 -11.26 -0.72
CA ARG A 11 14.19 -10.60 0.43
C ARG A 11 15.15 -10.37 1.62
N MET A 12 16.19 -11.19 1.72
CA MET A 12 17.22 -11.15 2.77
C MET A 12 18.34 -10.15 2.45
N GLU A 13 18.29 -9.51 1.28
CA GLU A 13 19.29 -8.56 0.82
C GLU A 13 19.50 -7.42 1.82
N LYS A 14 20.77 -7.21 2.17
CA LYS A 14 21.19 -6.16 3.10
C LYS A 14 21.44 -4.84 2.37
N ARG A 15 21.83 -4.89 1.09
CA ARG A 15 22.14 -3.71 0.28
C ARG A 15 21.33 -3.74 -1.02
N TRP A 16 20.38 -2.82 -1.10
CA TRP A 16 19.51 -2.63 -2.24
C TRP A 16 20.11 -1.60 -3.19
N ASN A 17 19.99 -1.85 -4.49
CA ASN A 17 20.52 -0.98 -5.54
C ASN A 17 19.42 -0.04 -6.01
N ASN A 18 19.64 1.27 -5.90
CA ASN A 18 18.72 2.26 -6.44
C ASN A 18 18.92 2.35 -7.95
N VAL A 19 17.84 2.21 -8.70
CA VAL A 19 17.81 2.20 -10.16
C VAL A 19 16.74 3.19 -10.62
N GLU A 20 17.08 3.96 -11.63
CA GLU A 20 16.15 4.74 -12.44
C GLU A 20 16.06 4.02 -13.78
N MET A 21 14.85 3.64 -14.21
CA MET A 21 14.63 2.92 -15.47
C MET A 21 13.39 3.45 -16.18
N GLU A 22 13.29 3.22 -17.48
CA GLU A 22 12.09 3.58 -18.22
C GLU A 22 10.92 2.67 -17.80
N LEU A 23 9.70 3.21 -17.80
CA LEU A 23 8.51 2.43 -17.44
C LEU A 23 8.35 1.21 -18.36
N ASP A 24 8.63 1.34 -19.65
CA ASP A 24 8.54 0.24 -20.62
C ASP A 24 9.55 -0.88 -20.31
N GLU A 25 10.76 -0.53 -19.85
CA GLU A 25 11.74 -1.52 -19.39
C GLU A 25 11.26 -2.26 -18.13
N PHE A 26 10.55 -1.55 -17.24
CA PHE A 26 9.96 -2.17 -16.06
C PHE A 26 8.80 -3.10 -16.45
N ILE A 27 7.92 -2.67 -17.35
CA ILE A 27 6.80 -3.44 -17.90
C ILE A 27 7.32 -4.72 -18.55
N GLU A 28 8.29 -4.61 -19.47
CA GLU A 28 8.91 -5.76 -20.14
C GLU A 28 9.49 -6.73 -19.11
N ARG A 29 10.08 -6.23 -18.01
CA ARG A 29 10.61 -7.12 -16.97
C ARG A 29 9.51 -7.88 -16.21
N ILE A 30 8.39 -7.22 -15.88
CA ILE A 30 7.33 -7.85 -15.08
C ILE A 30 6.31 -8.63 -15.94
N SER A 31 6.35 -8.48 -17.26
CA SER A 31 5.54 -9.27 -18.21
C SER A 31 6.08 -10.68 -18.42
N HIS A 32 7.23 -11.01 -17.83
CA HIS A 32 7.81 -12.36 -17.84
C HIS A 32 7.96 -12.91 -16.42
N THR A 33 7.81 -14.23 -16.29
CA THR A 33 7.96 -14.94 -15.02
C THR A 33 9.12 -15.91 -15.02
N ILE A 34 9.78 -16.04 -13.87
CA ILE A 34 10.77 -17.09 -13.65
C ILE A 34 10.05 -18.37 -13.22
N ARG A 35 10.20 -19.42 -14.03
CA ARG A 35 9.65 -20.75 -13.72
C ARG A 35 10.52 -21.49 -12.72
N THR A 36 9.92 -21.92 -11.62
CA THR A 36 10.56 -22.77 -10.61
C THR A 36 10.27 -24.24 -10.90
N ALA A 37 11.03 -25.15 -10.28
CA ALA A 37 11.04 -26.57 -10.66
C ALA A 37 9.87 -27.38 -10.09
N GLU A 38 9.26 -26.93 -8.99
CA GLU A 38 8.15 -27.60 -8.34
C GLU A 38 6.82 -27.32 -9.04
N THR A 39 5.86 -28.23 -8.85
CA THR A 39 4.47 -27.98 -9.23
C THR A 39 3.73 -27.13 -8.20
N VAL A 40 2.59 -26.54 -8.59
CA VAL A 40 1.70 -25.79 -7.68
C VAL A 40 1.31 -26.65 -6.48
N GLU A 41 0.96 -27.92 -6.71
CA GLU A 41 0.61 -28.86 -5.64
C GLU A 41 1.79 -29.12 -4.70
N GLN A 42 2.99 -29.34 -5.25
CA GLN A 42 4.19 -29.56 -4.45
C GLN A 42 4.50 -28.31 -3.62
N TYR A 43 4.47 -27.12 -4.22
CA TYR A 43 4.69 -25.85 -3.54
C TYR A 43 3.71 -25.65 -2.37
N GLY A 44 2.42 -25.94 -2.59
CA GLY A 44 1.36 -25.85 -1.58
C GLY A 44 1.61 -26.71 -0.34
N LYS A 45 2.25 -27.88 -0.50
CA LYS A 45 2.60 -28.80 0.59
C LYS A 45 3.88 -28.43 1.35
N MET A 46 4.66 -27.46 0.87
CA MET A 46 5.92 -27.05 1.51
C MET A 46 5.70 -26.15 2.72
N THR A 47 6.68 -26.13 3.63
CA THR A 47 6.68 -25.17 4.75
C THR A 47 6.75 -23.74 4.24
N LYS A 48 6.21 -22.78 5.02
CA LYS A 48 6.28 -21.35 4.68
C LYS A 48 7.70 -20.87 4.39
N ALA A 49 8.69 -21.35 5.15
CA ALA A 49 10.10 -21.00 4.94
C ALA A 49 10.63 -21.49 3.57
N LYS A 50 10.24 -22.69 3.15
CA LYS A 50 10.64 -23.24 1.85
C LYS A 50 9.90 -22.56 0.69
N GLN A 51 8.60 -22.33 0.84
CA GLN A 51 7.80 -21.52 -0.10
C GLN A 51 8.40 -20.13 -0.31
N ASP A 52 8.79 -19.49 0.79
CA ASP A 52 9.41 -18.17 0.78
C ASP A 52 10.78 -18.17 0.11
N ALA A 53 11.58 -19.22 0.27
CA ALA A 53 12.88 -19.34 -0.39
C ALA A 53 12.74 -19.60 -1.90
N ILE A 54 11.76 -20.40 -2.32
CA ILE A 54 11.53 -20.75 -3.72
C ILE A 54 11.02 -19.55 -4.53
N LYS A 55 10.03 -18.82 -4.00
CA LYS A 55 9.46 -17.66 -4.73
C LYS A 55 10.42 -16.47 -4.80
N ASP A 56 11.45 -16.46 -3.96
CA ASP A 56 12.42 -15.37 -3.83
C ASP A 56 13.46 -15.43 -4.96
N VAL A 57 13.04 -14.95 -6.13
CA VAL A 57 13.89 -14.71 -7.29
C VAL A 57 14.40 -13.25 -7.32
N GLY A 58 14.47 -12.65 -6.14
CA GLY A 58 14.69 -11.22 -5.93
C GLY A 58 13.41 -10.39 -5.96
N GLY A 59 13.58 -9.09 -5.79
CA GLY A 59 12.45 -8.17 -5.77
C GLY A 59 12.86 -6.70 -5.85
N TYR A 60 11.87 -5.83 -5.68
CA TYR A 60 12.03 -4.40 -5.73
C TYR A 60 11.17 -3.68 -4.69
N VAL A 61 11.54 -2.45 -4.39
CA VAL A 61 10.70 -1.46 -3.72
C VAL A 61 10.41 -0.37 -4.77
N GLY A 62 9.15 0.01 -4.96
CA GLY A 62 8.71 1.03 -5.93
C GLY A 62 9.08 2.46 -5.50
N GLY A 63 10.37 2.72 -5.30
CA GLY A 63 10.91 3.98 -4.80
C GLY A 63 12.41 3.91 -4.55
N LYS A 64 12.95 4.90 -3.83
CA LYS A 64 14.38 5.01 -3.52
C LYS A 64 14.65 4.77 -2.04
N LEU A 65 15.71 4.00 -1.76
CA LEU A 65 16.16 3.71 -0.39
C LEU A 65 17.47 4.45 -0.07
N LYS A 66 17.43 5.31 0.95
CA LYS A 66 18.59 5.98 1.52
C LYS A 66 19.60 4.95 2.02
N GLY A 67 20.85 5.08 1.57
CA GLY A 67 21.93 4.16 1.91
C GLY A 67 21.73 2.71 1.44
N GLY A 68 20.77 2.45 0.54
CA GLY A 68 20.49 1.11 0.04
C GLY A 68 19.96 0.15 1.11
N ARG A 69 19.31 0.66 2.16
CA ARG A 69 18.80 -0.16 3.27
C ARG A 69 17.28 -0.18 3.24
N ARG A 70 16.68 -1.38 3.22
CA ARG A 70 15.24 -1.53 3.32
C ARG A 70 14.80 -1.53 4.79
N LYS A 71 14.61 -0.34 5.33
CA LYS A 71 14.02 -0.07 6.65
C LYS A 71 13.01 1.06 6.51
N LYS A 72 12.06 1.15 7.44
CA LYS A 72 10.98 2.16 7.42
C LYS A 72 11.52 3.60 7.33
N ASP A 73 12.60 3.90 8.04
CA ASP A 73 13.25 5.23 8.09
C ASP A 73 14.24 5.49 6.94
N CYS A 74 14.46 4.50 6.07
CA CYS A 74 15.36 4.59 4.95
C CYS A 74 14.63 4.75 3.61
N VAL A 75 13.29 4.77 3.59
CA VAL A 75 12.53 5.08 2.37
C VAL A 75 12.58 6.59 2.14
N GLU A 76 13.24 7.01 1.05
CA GLU A 76 13.37 8.43 0.70
C GLU A 76 12.08 8.93 0.04
N PHE A 77 11.57 8.17 -0.94
CA PHE A 77 10.29 8.40 -1.59
C PHE A 77 9.81 7.12 -2.29
N ARG A 78 8.54 7.13 -2.71
CA ARG A 78 7.91 6.12 -3.58
C ARG A 78 7.55 6.75 -4.92
N SER A 79 7.76 6.01 -6.01
CA SER A 79 7.47 6.40 -7.40
C SER A 79 6.28 5.63 -7.98
N ALA A 80 5.86 4.56 -7.30
CA ALA A 80 4.69 3.75 -7.62
C ALA A 80 4.04 3.20 -6.35
N LEU A 81 2.71 3.05 -6.40
CA LEU A 81 2.01 2.14 -5.51
C LEU A 81 2.38 0.71 -5.91
N THR A 82 2.65 -0.13 -4.93
CA THR A 82 2.85 -1.57 -5.15
C THR A 82 2.03 -2.29 -4.11
N LEU A 83 0.97 -2.96 -4.52
CA LEU A 83 -0.04 -3.52 -3.65
C LEU A 83 -0.16 -5.04 -3.85
N ASP A 84 -0.04 -5.83 -2.79
CA ASP A 84 -0.29 -7.28 -2.80
C ASP A 84 -1.80 -7.53 -2.60
N MET A 85 -2.46 -8.11 -3.61
CA MET A 85 -3.86 -8.56 -3.56
C MET A 85 -3.89 -10.06 -3.26
N ASP A 86 -4.14 -10.41 -2.00
CA ASP A 86 -4.14 -11.80 -1.53
C ASP A 86 -5.50 -12.50 -1.64
N HIS A 87 -6.57 -11.71 -1.82
CA HIS A 87 -7.95 -12.16 -1.93
C HIS A 87 -8.63 -11.54 -3.16
N ALA A 88 -7.93 -11.50 -4.30
CA ALA A 88 -8.44 -10.90 -5.51
C ALA A 88 -9.67 -11.67 -6.06
N LEU A 89 -10.63 -10.92 -6.59
CA LEU A 89 -11.69 -11.47 -7.43
C LEU A 89 -11.13 -11.93 -8.78
N GLN A 90 -11.79 -12.90 -9.41
CA GLN A 90 -11.31 -13.45 -10.70
C GLN A 90 -11.31 -12.41 -11.82
N ASP A 91 -12.27 -11.49 -11.80
CA ASP A 91 -12.49 -10.43 -12.79
C ASP A 91 -11.88 -9.08 -12.37
N ILE A 92 -11.00 -9.06 -11.34
CA ILE A 92 -10.43 -7.80 -10.86
C ILE A 92 -9.64 -7.03 -11.93
N PRO A 93 -8.88 -7.67 -12.86
CA PRO A 93 -8.22 -6.91 -13.92
C PRO A 93 -9.22 -6.19 -14.83
N GLU A 94 -10.30 -6.87 -15.22
CA GLU A 94 -11.36 -6.31 -16.07
C GLU A 94 -12.11 -5.19 -15.35
N GLN A 95 -12.42 -5.35 -14.06
CA GLN A 95 -13.02 -4.28 -13.25
C GLN A 95 -12.10 -3.06 -13.15
N VAL A 96 -10.79 -3.28 -12.93
CA VAL A 96 -9.83 -2.17 -12.84
C VAL A 96 -9.78 -1.41 -14.17
N GLU A 97 -9.72 -2.11 -15.30
CA GLU A 97 -9.73 -1.51 -16.65
C GLU A 97 -11.03 -0.77 -16.97
N MET A 98 -12.18 -1.25 -16.46
CA MET A 98 -13.48 -0.63 -16.72
C MET A 98 -13.78 0.60 -15.84
N PHE A 99 -13.29 0.63 -14.60
CA PHE A 99 -13.71 1.63 -13.60
C PHE A 99 -12.65 2.69 -13.28
N PHE A 100 -11.41 2.52 -13.73
CA PHE A 100 -10.32 3.44 -13.40
C PHE A 100 -9.52 3.85 -14.64
N ASP A 101 -9.23 5.14 -14.75
CA ASP A 101 -8.54 5.74 -15.90
C ASP A 101 -7.01 5.85 -15.71
N PHE A 102 -6.48 5.38 -14.57
CA PHE A 102 -5.05 5.44 -14.28
C PHE A 102 -4.33 4.15 -14.70
N ARG A 103 -3.08 4.30 -15.16
CA ARG A 103 -2.20 3.20 -15.58
C ARG A 103 -2.09 2.15 -14.48
N CYS A 104 -2.42 0.90 -14.79
CA CYS A 104 -2.31 -0.22 -13.86
C CYS A 104 -1.51 -1.36 -14.47
N LEU A 105 -0.54 -1.89 -13.73
CA LEU A 105 0.21 -3.08 -14.08
C LEU A 105 -0.15 -4.18 -13.09
N ILE A 106 -0.60 -5.32 -13.60
CA ILE A 106 -1.01 -6.45 -12.76
C ILE A 106 -0.20 -7.67 -13.15
N TYR A 107 0.37 -8.36 -12.16
CA TYR A 107 0.97 -9.67 -12.38
C TYR A 107 0.69 -10.65 -11.24
N SER A 108 0.64 -11.94 -11.55
CA SER A 108 0.31 -12.96 -10.57
C SER A 108 1.45 -13.18 -9.55
N THR A 109 1.06 -13.50 -8.31
CA THR A 109 2.01 -13.97 -7.30
C THR A 109 2.33 -15.46 -7.51
N HIS A 110 3.39 -15.95 -6.89
CA HIS A 110 3.75 -17.37 -6.93
C HIS A 110 2.64 -18.32 -6.42
N LYS A 111 1.72 -17.82 -5.58
CA LYS A 111 0.61 -18.59 -4.99
C LYS A 111 -0.70 -18.45 -5.75
N HIS A 112 -0.69 -17.79 -6.90
CA HIS A 112 -1.86 -17.63 -7.73
C HIS A 112 -2.36 -18.98 -8.26
N THR A 113 -3.68 -19.20 -8.19
CA THR A 113 -4.40 -20.21 -8.98
C THR A 113 -5.69 -19.60 -9.50
N ALA A 114 -6.33 -20.23 -10.49
CA ALA A 114 -7.62 -19.77 -11.02
C ALA A 114 -8.72 -19.70 -9.94
N GLU A 115 -8.70 -20.61 -8.96
CA GLU A 115 -9.66 -20.67 -7.84
C GLU A 115 -9.33 -19.69 -6.72
N ASN A 116 -8.05 -19.34 -6.55
CA ASN A 116 -7.58 -18.41 -5.53
C ASN A 116 -6.67 -17.34 -6.17
N PRO A 117 -7.25 -16.35 -6.87
CA PRO A 117 -6.47 -15.32 -7.52
C PRO A 117 -5.66 -14.52 -6.50
N ARG A 118 -4.34 -14.51 -6.69
CA ARG A 118 -3.40 -13.69 -5.93
C ARG A 118 -2.52 -12.88 -6.85
N LEU A 119 -2.67 -11.57 -6.81
CA LEU A 119 -2.10 -10.65 -7.79
C LEU A 119 -1.28 -9.56 -7.10
N ARG A 120 -0.46 -8.86 -7.87
CA ARG A 120 0.15 -7.60 -7.47
C ARG A 120 -0.32 -6.52 -8.40
N LEU A 121 -0.81 -5.43 -7.82
CA LEU A 121 -1.19 -4.22 -8.53
C LEU A 121 -0.10 -3.16 -8.36
N ILE A 122 0.43 -2.67 -9.47
CA ILE A 122 1.42 -1.61 -9.51
C ILE A 122 0.80 -0.43 -10.25
N ILE A 123 0.84 0.74 -9.62
CA ILE A 123 0.30 1.98 -10.20
C ILE A 123 1.43 3.00 -10.21
N PRO A 124 2.00 3.35 -11.39
CA PRO A 124 2.96 4.43 -11.53
C PRO A 124 2.36 5.76 -11.06
N LEU A 125 3.13 6.57 -10.34
CA LEU A 125 2.69 7.88 -9.85
C LEU A 125 3.26 8.99 -10.73
N SER A 126 2.47 10.03 -10.99
CA SER A 126 2.91 11.19 -11.79
C SER A 126 4.03 12.00 -11.12
N ARG A 127 4.15 11.89 -9.78
CA ARG A 127 5.27 12.44 -8.98
C ARG A 127 5.70 11.48 -7.88
N ASN A 128 6.94 11.64 -7.44
CA ASN A 128 7.42 10.96 -6.24
C ASN A 128 6.67 11.45 -5.00
N VAL A 129 6.38 10.53 -4.08
CA VAL A 129 5.65 10.81 -2.83
C VAL A 129 6.48 10.41 -1.62
N SER A 130 6.29 11.13 -0.52
CA SER A 130 6.88 10.78 0.77
C SER A 130 6.33 9.45 1.30
N PRO A 131 7.03 8.79 2.25
CA PRO A 131 6.50 7.58 2.88
C PRO A 131 5.12 7.74 3.51
N ASP A 132 4.79 8.91 4.07
CA ASP A 132 3.49 9.15 4.70
C ASP A 132 2.38 9.36 3.65
N GLU A 133 2.65 10.12 2.60
CA GLU A 133 1.73 10.26 1.45
C GLU A 133 1.46 8.91 0.80
N TYR A 134 2.48 8.06 0.61
CA TYR A 134 2.32 6.72 0.07
C TYR A 134 1.27 5.91 0.84
N VAL A 135 1.32 5.93 2.18
CA VAL A 135 0.34 5.18 2.98
C VAL A 135 -1.07 5.71 2.76
N ALA A 136 -1.26 7.03 2.73
CA ALA A 136 -2.56 7.64 2.51
C ALA A 136 -3.11 7.30 1.12
N ILE A 137 -2.32 7.54 0.08
CA ILE A 137 -2.72 7.29 -1.31
C ILE A 137 -3.02 5.79 -1.51
N ALA A 138 -2.12 4.90 -1.06
CA ALA A 138 -2.30 3.46 -1.20
C ALA A 138 -3.59 2.97 -0.54
N ARG A 139 -3.92 3.47 0.66
CA ARG A 139 -5.17 3.12 1.34
C ARG A 139 -6.39 3.68 0.65
N LYS A 140 -6.31 4.90 0.10
CA LYS A 140 -7.45 5.50 -0.60
C LYS A 140 -7.77 4.76 -1.89
N VAL A 141 -6.74 4.44 -2.67
CA VAL A 141 -6.88 3.66 -3.90
C VAL A 141 -7.38 2.25 -3.58
N ALA A 142 -6.87 1.61 -2.53
CA ALA A 142 -7.38 0.31 -2.11
C ALA A 142 -8.85 0.38 -1.64
N GLU A 143 -9.27 1.45 -0.96
CA GLU A 143 -10.68 1.69 -0.60
C GLU A 143 -11.57 1.78 -1.85
N ASP A 144 -11.12 2.44 -2.91
CA ASP A 144 -11.89 2.58 -4.15
C ASP A 144 -12.02 1.26 -4.91
N ILE A 145 -10.97 0.43 -4.89
CA ILE A 145 -10.95 -0.87 -5.58
C ILE A 145 -11.68 -1.95 -4.76
N GLY A 146 -11.57 -1.91 -3.43
CA GLY A 146 -12.05 -2.94 -2.51
C GLY A 146 -10.93 -3.34 -1.54
N ILE A 147 -10.87 -2.66 -0.40
CA ILE A 147 -9.70 -2.69 0.51
C ILE A 147 -9.45 -4.07 1.11
N GLU A 148 -10.50 -4.87 1.24
CA GLU A 148 -10.51 -6.25 1.75
C GLU A 148 -9.76 -7.24 0.85
N MET A 149 -9.52 -6.91 -0.42
CA MET A 149 -8.75 -7.76 -1.33
C MET A 149 -7.24 -7.73 -1.04
N PHE A 150 -6.77 -6.70 -0.34
CA PHE A 150 -5.35 -6.41 -0.15
C PHE A 150 -4.79 -6.93 1.17
N ASP A 151 -3.54 -7.36 1.18
CA ASP A 151 -2.82 -7.70 2.40
C ASP A 151 -2.65 -6.45 3.30
N ASP A 152 -2.99 -6.57 4.59
CA ASP A 152 -2.94 -5.47 5.57
C ASP A 152 -1.58 -4.77 5.66
N THR A 153 -0.52 -5.48 5.30
CA THR A 153 0.87 -5.03 5.44
C THR A 153 1.40 -4.41 4.15
N THR A 154 0.63 -4.43 3.05
CA THR A 154 1.04 -3.91 1.74
C THR A 154 1.26 -2.39 1.74
N TYR A 155 0.62 -1.67 2.66
CA TYR A 155 0.72 -0.22 2.81
C TYR A 155 2.03 0.23 3.49
N GLU A 156 2.88 -0.69 3.94
CA GLU A 156 4.17 -0.32 4.52
C GLU A 156 5.11 0.29 3.46
N PRO A 157 5.67 1.49 3.66
CA PRO A 157 6.52 2.14 2.65
C PRO A 157 7.74 1.32 2.23
N SER A 158 8.30 0.53 3.16
CA SER A 158 9.46 -0.34 2.93
C SER A 158 9.09 -1.76 2.47
N ARG A 159 7.82 -2.02 2.15
CA ARG A 159 7.37 -3.30 1.58
C ARG A 159 8.08 -3.51 0.24
N LEU A 160 8.67 -4.71 0.08
CA LEU A 160 9.21 -5.16 -1.19
C LEU A 160 8.13 -5.95 -1.94
N MET A 161 8.17 -5.91 -3.25
CA MET A 161 7.49 -6.85 -4.13
C MET A 161 8.49 -7.81 -4.74
N TYR A 162 8.15 -9.10 -4.76
CA TYR A 162 8.96 -10.07 -5.48
C TYR A 162 8.81 -9.83 -6.98
N TRP A 163 9.87 -10.08 -7.72
CA TRP A 163 9.76 -10.26 -9.16
C TRP A 163 8.84 -11.46 -9.47
N PRO A 164 8.21 -11.49 -10.64
CA PRO A 164 7.32 -12.59 -10.98
C PRO A 164 8.06 -13.93 -10.97
N SER A 165 7.49 -14.89 -10.25
CA SER A 165 7.91 -16.29 -10.26
C SER A 165 6.68 -17.16 -10.20
N THR A 166 6.74 -18.32 -10.85
CA THR A 166 5.60 -19.24 -10.98
C THR A 166 6.09 -20.68 -10.97
N SER A 167 5.39 -21.56 -10.27
CA SER A 167 5.63 -23.01 -10.33
C SER A 167 5.61 -23.53 -11.77
N ALA A 168 6.25 -24.69 -11.99
CA ALA A 168 6.49 -25.26 -13.32
C ALA A 168 5.21 -25.41 -14.16
N ASP A 169 4.11 -25.78 -13.51
CA ASP A 169 2.78 -25.99 -14.09
C ASP A 169 1.75 -24.91 -13.68
N GLY A 170 2.20 -23.83 -13.02
CA GLY A 170 1.30 -22.76 -12.57
C GLY A 170 0.88 -21.81 -13.68
N GLU A 171 -0.23 -21.12 -13.49
CA GLU A 171 -0.66 -20.06 -14.38
C GLU A 171 0.07 -18.74 -14.06
N PHE A 172 0.56 -18.07 -15.10
CA PHE A 172 1.13 -16.74 -14.98
C PHE A 172 0.22 -15.74 -15.69
N ILE A 173 -0.23 -14.73 -14.95
CA ILE A 173 -1.06 -13.65 -15.46
C ILE A 173 -0.21 -12.39 -15.47
N PHE A 174 -0.25 -11.68 -16.58
CA PHE A 174 0.19 -10.30 -16.71
C PHE A 174 -0.89 -9.50 -17.44
N ARG A 175 -1.15 -8.29 -16.96
CA ARG A 175 -2.04 -7.30 -17.58
C ARG A 175 -1.39 -5.93 -17.51
N ASP A 176 -1.40 -5.26 -18.64
CA ASP A 176 -0.96 -3.89 -18.79
C ASP A 176 -2.18 -3.05 -19.19
N ILE A 177 -2.75 -2.35 -18.21
CA ILE A 177 -3.99 -1.59 -18.37
C ILE A 177 -3.60 -0.15 -18.70
N GLU A 178 -4.06 0.34 -19.86
CA GLU A 178 -3.87 1.71 -20.35
C GLU A 178 -4.42 2.77 -19.40
N GLY A 179 -3.81 3.95 -19.42
CA GLY A 179 -4.18 5.07 -18.57
C GLY A 179 -3.01 5.99 -18.26
N GLU A 180 -3.29 7.10 -17.58
CA GLU A 180 -2.27 8.05 -17.16
C GLU A 180 -1.66 7.65 -15.80
N PRO A 181 -0.41 8.02 -15.49
CA PRO A 181 0.15 7.82 -14.15
C PRO A 181 -0.75 8.51 -13.11
N LEU A 182 -1.05 7.80 -12.02
CA LEU A 182 -1.95 8.29 -10.98
C LEU A 182 -1.39 9.58 -10.38
N ASP A 183 -2.19 10.64 -10.34
CA ASP A 183 -1.83 11.89 -9.67
C ASP A 183 -2.01 11.75 -8.14
N PRO A 184 -0.92 11.77 -7.35
CA PRO A 184 -1.00 11.73 -5.90
C PRO A 184 -1.84 12.87 -5.30
N ASP A 185 -1.79 14.07 -5.88
CA ASP A 185 -2.44 15.25 -5.32
C ASP A 185 -3.96 15.19 -5.47
N GLU A 186 -4.46 14.63 -6.58
CA GLU A 186 -5.89 14.38 -6.76
C GLU A 186 -6.41 13.41 -5.68
N VAL A 187 -5.70 12.32 -5.42
CA VAL A 187 -6.07 11.36 -4.36
C VAL A 187 -6.00 12.01 -2.98
N LEU A 188 -4.93 12.74 -2.68
CA LEU A 188 -4.74 13.40 -1.39
C LEU A 188 -5.78 14.50 -1.14
N SER A 189 -6.25 15.19 -2.19
CA SER A 189 -7.27 16.23 -2.09
C SER A 189 -8.60 15.68 -1.54
N ARG A 190 -8.90 14.39 -1.76
CA ARG A 190 -10.12 13.72 -1.29
C ARG A 190 -10.16 13.60 0.23
N TYR A 191 -9.02 13.67 0.92
CA TYR A 191 -8.98 13.77 2.38
C TYR A 191 -9.31 15.17 2.89
N MET A 192 -9.08 16.21 2.08
CA MET A 192 -9.40 17.61 2.43
C MET A 192 -10.91 17.89 2.34
N VAL A 193 -11.66 17.10 1.57
CA VAL A 193 -13.10 17.30 1.31
C VAL A 193 -14.00 17.01 2.53
N LEU A 194 -13.48 16.42 3.61
CA LEU A 194 -14.26 16.16 4.83
C LEU A 194 -14.50 17.37 5.74
N VAL A 195 -14.20 18.60 5.30
CA VAL A 195 -14.40 19.83 6.10
C VAL A 195 -15.32 20.85 5.42
N TYR A 196 -16.28 20.48 4.57
CA TYR A 196 -17.29 21.44 4.10
C TYR A 196 -18.65 20.79 3.86
N LYS A 197 -19.35 20.40 4.94
CA LYS A 197 -20.83 20.27 5.00
C LYS A 197 -21.35 20.06 6.43
N CYS A 198 -20.91 20.89 7.36
CA CYS A 198 -21.69 21.20 8.56
C CYS A 198 -21.48 22.68 8.84
N GLY A 199 -22.55 23.47 8.73
CA GLY A 199 -22.48 24.92 8.62
C GLY A 199 -21.63 25.56 9.73
N GLN A 200 -20.72 26.45 9.33
CA GLN A 200 -20.07 27.54 10.09
C GLN A 200 -19.67 27.39 11.56
N GLU A 201 -19.77 26.22 12.21
CA GLU A 201 -19.34 26.05 13.58
C GLU A 201 -18.50 24.78 13.74
N LYS A 202 -17.18 25.03 13.84
CA LYS A 202 -16.14 24.12 14.34
C LYS A 202 -15.83 22.93 13.41
N LEU A 203 -14.62 22.96 12.82
CA LEU A 203 -13.61 21.88 12.96
C LEU A 203 -12.43 22.10 11.99
N ASN A 204 -11.51 22.99 12.37
CA ASN A 204 -10.12 22.91 11.90
C ASN A 204 -9.40 21.87 12.77
N ASN A 205 -9.40 20.58 12.41
CA ASN A 205 -8.58 19.62 13.16
C ASN A 205 -8.10 18.34 12.43
N LEU A 206 -8.13 18.26 11.10
CA LEU A 206 -7.47 17.13 10.40
C LEU A 206 -6.02 17.43 10.01
N TYR A 207 -5.70 18.67 9.65
CA TYR A 207 -4.36 19.05 9.16
C TYR A 207 -3.24 18.97 10.20
N TYR A 208 -3.55 18.96 11.50
CA TYR A 208 -2.54 19.03 12.57
C TYR A 208 -2.05 17.67 13.08
N GLN A 209 -2.77 16.57 12.79
CA GLN A 209 -2.42 15.23 13.25
C GLN A 209 -1.10 14.70 12.64
N MET A 210 -0.71 15.16 11.44
CA MET A 210 0.47 14.62 10.74
C MET A 210 1.82 15.19 11.20
N LYS A 211 1.91 16.33 11.92
CA LYS A 211 3.19 17.08 11.99
C LYS A 211 4.02 17.08 13.27
N VAL A 212 3.60 16.57 14.43
CA VAL A 212 4.47 16.68 15.63
C VAL A 212 4.44 15.46 16.56
N LYS A 213 5.37 14.53 16.33
CA LYS A 213 5.93 13.66 17.38
C LYS A 213 6.87 14.51 18.26
N ARG A 214 6.37 15.10 19.36
CA ARG A 214 7.25 15.54 20.47
C ARG A 214 6.67 15.08 21.80
N ARG A 215 7.50 14.38 22.57
CA ARG A 215 7.28 13.93 23.95
C ARG A 215 6.69 15.07 24.79
N CYS A 216 5.49 14.88 25.35
CA CYS A 216 5.03 15.65 26.50
C CYS A 216 4.49 14.70 27.56
N SER A 217 5.18 14.71 28.69
CA SER A 217 4.84 14.06 29.95
C SER A 217 3.71 14.80 30.67
N ALA A 218 2.83 14.03 31.32
CA ALA A 218 1.77 14.41 32.26
C ALA A 218 0.45 14.94 31.66
N TRP A 219 -0.64 14.24 32.00
CA TRP A 219 -2.02 14.55 31.62
C TRP A 219 -2.81 15.05 32.84
N ARG A 220 -3.59 16.13 32.69
CA ARG A 220 -4.63 16.52 33.67
C ARG A 220 -5.90 16.91 32.93
N LYS A 221 -7.05 16.44 33.44
CA LYS A 221 -8.40 16.69 32.90
C LYS A 221 -8.91 18.01 33.49
N ILE A 222 -9.26 19.00 32.66
CA ILE A 222 -9.98 20.21 33.11
C ILE A 222 -11.34 20.22 32.42
N LYS A 223 -12.42 20.26 33.21
CA LYS A 223 -13.79 20.46 32.72
C LYS A 223 -14.05 21.97 32.60
N ASN A 224 -14.55 22.40 31.43
CA ASN A 224 -15.00 23.75 31.08
C ASN A 224 -13.88 24.80 30.87
N LEU A 225 -13.45 24.97 29.61
CA LEU A 225 -12.74 26.17 29.16
C LEU A 225 -13.72 27.07 28.37
N THR A 226 -13.92 28.30 28.84
CA THR A 226 -14.57 29.37 28.06
C THR A 226 -13.52 30.17 27.27
N LEU A 227 -13.91 30.63 26.07
CA LEU A 227 -13.07 31.21 25.01
C LEU A 227 -12.17 32.42 25.39
N ARG A 228 -12.30 32.99 26.60
CA ARG A 228 -11.51 34.16 27.03
C ARG A 228 -10.16 33.82 27.67
N ASN A 229 -9.86 32.56 27.98
CA ASN A 229 -8.68 32.16 28.76
C ASN A 229 -7.58 31.42 27.97
N LEU A 230 -7.47 31.63 26.65
CA LEU A 230 -6.43 30.99 25.83
C LEU A 230 -5.20 31.90 25.57
N ASN A 231 -4.81 32.69 26.56
CA ASN A 231 -3.46 33.27 26.57
C ASN A 231 -2.58 32.52 27.57
N SER A 232 -1.53 31.90 27.02
CA SER A 232 -0.40 31.23 27.70
C SER A 232 -0.67 29.88 28.39
N ARG A 233 -0.08 28.83 27.79
CA ARG A 233 0.43 27.60 28.46
C ARG A 233 -0.56 26.74 29.26
N SER A 234 -1.51 26.08 28.60
CA SER A 234 -2.14 24.88 29.19
C SER A 234 -2.56 23.87 28.11
N TRP A 235 -2.16 22.60 28.28
CA TRP A 235 -2.41 21.50 27.35
C TRP A 235 -3.56 20.62 27.86
N ILE A 236 -4.54 20.31 27.00
CA ILE A 236 -5.55 19.26 27.23
C ILE A 236 -5.61 18.41 25.96
N CYS A 237 -5.49 17.10 26.08
CA CYS A 237 -5.70 16.15 24.98
C CYS A 237 -6.91 15.26 25.29
N ILE A 238 -7.61 14.84 24.24
CA ILE A 238 -8.76 13.92 24.28
C ILE A 238 -8.42 12.76 23.33
N MET A 239 -8.62 11.52 23.80
CA MET A 239 -8.42 10.27 23.03
C MET A 239 -9.60 10.01 22.09
N PRO A 240 -9.40 9.34 20.93
CA PRO A 240 -10.50 8.73 20.20
C PRO A 240 -10.86 7.38 20.84
N GLU A 241 -12.14 7.18 21.13
CA GLU A 241 -12.67 5.86 21.51
C GLU A 241 -12.65 4.93 20.28
N GLU A 242 -12.14 3.71 20.45
CA GLU A 242 -12.20 2.64 19.45
C GLU A 242 -13.66 2.23 19.17
N PRO A 243 -14.03 1.90 17.92
CA PRO A 243 -15.36 1.39 17.62
C PRO A 243 -15.50 -0.06 18.11
N ARG A 244 -16.33 -0.28 19.13
CA ARG A 244 -16.82 -1.61 19.51
C ARG A 244 -18.04 -1.97 18.66
N ILE A 245 -17.91 -2.98 17.82
CA ILE A 245 -19.02 -3.63 17.12
C ILE A 245 -19.84 -4.40 18.18
N HIS A 246 -21.17 -4.23 18.20
CA HIS A 246 -22.08 -5.06 19.00
C HIS A 246 -23.06 -5.79 18.07
N ASN A 247 -22.98 -7.12 18.07
CA ASN A 247 -23.99 -8.01 17.50
C ASN A 247 -25.28 -7.89 18.31
N TRP A 248 -26.39 -7.61 17.63
CA TRP A 248 -27.72 -7.69 18.22
C TRP A 248 -28.31 -9.08 18.00
N ASN A 249 -28.36 -9.89 19.07
CA ASN A 249 -29.34 -10.97 19.17
C ASN A 249 -30.52 -10.44 19.98
N VAL A 250 -31.66 -10.26 19.30
CA VAL A 250 -32.92 -9.86 19.92
C VAL A 250 -33.71 -11.15 20.19
N ASN A 251 -33.81 -11.55 21.46
CA ASN A 251 -34.84 -12.49 21.88
C ASN A 251 -36.11 -11.70 22.17
N ILE A 252 -37.17 -12.03 21.45
CA ILE A 252 -38.52 -11.48 21.62
C ILE A 252 -39.20 -12.27 22.75
N ALA A 253 -39.73 -11.55 23.73
CA ALA A 253 -40.78 -11.98 24.64
C ALA A 253 -41.86 -10.89 24.69
#